data_AF-A0A1V9K040-F1
#
_entry.id   AF-A0A1V9K040-F1
#
_cell.length_a   1.000
_cell.length_b   1.000
_cell.length_c   1.000
_cell.angle_alpha   90.00
_cell.angle_beta   90.00
_cell.angle_gamma   90.00
#
_symmetry.space_group_name_H-M   'P 1'
#
loop_
_entity.id
_entity.type
_entity.pdbx_description
1 polymer ?
#
loop_
_entity_poly.entity_id
_entity_poly.type
_entity_poly.pdbx_seq_one_letter_code
_entity_poly.pdbx_strand_id
1 'polypeptide(L)'
;MGVDTWVQAGMAVVAAAGGVVSARSARRTKRQEKRDDFTAVTDRMEKEIGRQGSRISELESDSVVKQEQITGQGAAISWLVVDRRRLVSYIRKSGLEPPLPRPIPERARPYLDSIDV
;
A
#
# COMPACT_ATOMS: atom_id res chain seq x y z
N MET A 1 9.66 -11.82 5.55
CA MET A 1 9.44 -10.93 6.71
C MET A 1 8.31 -9.99 6.33
N GLY A 2 7.16 -10.14 6.97
CA GLY A 2 5.94 -9.41 6.60
C GLY A 2 6.00 -7.95 7.04
N VAL A 3 5.20 -7.11 6.39
CA VAL A 3 5.04 -5.68 6.73
C VAL A 3 4.67 -5.50 8.22
N ASP A 4 3.94 -6.46 8.79
CA ASP A 4 3.57 -6.52 10.20
C ASP A 4 4.77 -6.47 11.16
N THR A 5 5.89 -7.09 10.78
CA THR A 5 7.10 -7.13 11.61
C THR A 5 7.80 -5.77 11.67
N TRP A 6 7.75 -5.00 10.58
CA TRP A 6 8.31 -3.65 10.52
C TRP A 6 7.46 -2.64 11.28
N VAL A 7 6.14 -2.76 11.20
CA VAL A 7 5.20 -1.93 11.97
C VAL A 7 5.33 -2.19 13.47
N GLN A 8 5.42 -3.46 13.88
CA GLN A 8 5.66 -3.82 15.28
C GLN A 8 7.02 -3.33 15.79
N ALA A 9 8.07 -3.47 14.99
CA ALA A 9 9.40 -2.98 15.35
C ALA A 9 9.43 -1.44 15.49
N GLY A 10 8.77 -0.73 14.58
CA GLY A 10 8.64 0.73 14.63
C GLY A 10 7.91 1.20 15.90
N MET A 11 6.78 0.56 16.23
CA MET A 11 6.02 0.87 17.44
C MET A 11 6.82 0.59 18.73
N ALA A 12 7.57 -0.52 18.77
CA ALA A 12 8.39 -0.88 19.92
C ALA A 12 9.52 0.14 20.18
N VAL A 13 10.16 0.67 19.13
CA VAL A 13 11.21 1.68 19.25
C VAL A 13 10.65 3.01 19.76
N VAL A 14 9.48 3.44 19.27
CA VAL A 14 8.84 4.69 19.71
C VAL A 14 8.42 4.59 21.18
N ALA A 15 7.84 3.47 21.60
CA ALA A 15 7.46 3.23 22.99
C ALA A 15 8.68 3.23 23.93
N ALA A 16 9.77 2.56 23.53
CA ALA A 16 11.01 2.51 24.31
C ALA A 16 11.65 3.90 24.44
N ALA A 17 11.68 4.70 23.36
CA ALA A 17 12.19 6.06 23.39
C ALA A 17 11.35 6.98 24.30
N GLY A 18 10.02 6.88 24.24
CA GLY A 18 9.10 7.62 25.12
C GLY A 18 9.28 7.25 26.60
N GLY A 19 9.50 5.97 26.90
CA GLY A 19 9.77 5.49 28.26
C GLY A 19 11.08 6.00 28.85
N VAL A 20 12.15 6.08 28.06
CA VAL A 20 13.46 6.56 28.54
C VAL A 20 13.47 8.07 28.78
N VAL A 21 12.83 8.85 27.90
CA VAL A 21 12.73 10.31 28.04
C VAL A 21 11.87 10.67 29.25
N SER A 22 10.74 9.99 29.44
CA SER A 22 9.87 10.19 30.60
C SER A 22 10.58 9.81 31.91
N ALA A 23 11.27 8.66 31.97
CA ALA A 23 12.00 8.22 33.16
C ALA A 23 13.17 9.15 33.56
N ARG A 24 13.93 9.69 32.59
CA ARG A 24 15.05 10.61 32.87
C ARG A 24 14.56 11.97 33.35
N SER A 25 13.41 12.42 32.87
CA SER A 25 12.83 13.72 33.24
C SER A 25 12.30 13.77 34.68
N ALA A 26 11.96 12.61 35.27
CA ALA A 26 11.38 12.50 36.61
C ALA A 26 12.36 12.74 37.78
N ARG A 27 13.69 12.65 37.56
CA ARG A 27 14.70 12.70 38.65
C ARG A 27 15.18 14.11 39.05
N ARG A 28 14.79 15.20 38.37
CA ARG A 28 15.17 16.57 38.76
C ARG A 28 13.93 17.45 38.96
N THR A 29 13.70 17.84 40.21
CA THR A 29 12.55 18.55 40.76
C THR A 29 12.21 19.89 40.07
N LYS A 30 11.01 19.95 39.48
CA LYS A 30 10.18 21.13 39.11
C LYS A 30 8.73 20.62 38.96
N ARG A 31 8.10 20.21 40.07
CA ARG A 31 7.04 19.16 40.04
C ARG A 31 5.63 19.62 39.63
N GLN A 32 5.32 20.91 39.62
CA GLN A 32 4.00 21.44 39.20
C GLN A 32 4.03 22.06 37.81
N GLU A 33 4.94 23.02 37.55
CA GLU A 33 5.08 23.69 36.25
C GLU A 33 5.34 22.71 35.09
N LYS A 34 6.18 21.68 35.31
CA LYS A 34 6.40 20.63 34.30
C LYS A 34 5.21 19.70 34.10
N ARG A 35 4.32 19.55 35.09
CA ARG A 35 3.19 18.61 34.98
C ARG A 35 2.19 19.11 33.93
N ASP A 36 1.97 20.43 33.91
CA ASP A 36 1.16 21.10 32.91
C ASP A 36 1.84 21.06 31.53
N ASP A 37 3.17 21.25 31.47
CA ASP A 37 3.94 21.07 30.22
C ASP A 37 3.87 19.63 29.68
N PHE A 38 3.92 18.62 30.55
CA PHE A 38 3.78 17.22 30.15
C PHE A 38 2.37 16.89 29.67
N THR A 39 1.33 17.45 30.28
CA THR A 39 -0.05 17.30 29.80
C THR A 39 -0.19 17.96 28.43
N ALA A 40 0.30 19.19 28.26
CA ALA A 40 0.25 19.89 26.97
C ALA A 40 1.01 19.17 25.85
N VAL A 41 2.17 18.57 26.17
CA VAL A 41 2.94 17.76 25.23
C VAL A 41 2.25 16.44 24.94
N THR A 42 1.64 15.79 25.93
CA THR A 42 0.85 14.56 25.75
C THR A 42 -0.37 14.80 24.88
N ASP A 43 -1.12 15.87 25.13
CA ASP A 43 -2.30 16.24 24.34
C ASP A 43 -1.92 16.55 22.88
N ARG A 44 -0.77 17.22 22.69
CA ARG A 44 -0.22 17.47 21.35
C ARG A 44 0.20 16.18 20.67
N MET A 45 0.86 15.27 21.38
CA MET A 45 1.26 13.96 20.85
C MET A 45 0.04 13.10 20.54
N GLU A 46 -0.99 13.06 21.39
CA GLU A 46 -2.23 12.32 21.15
C GLU A 46 -2.95 12.85 19.91
N LYS A 47 -3.01 14.17 19.73
CA LYS A 47 -3.56 14.80 18.53
C LYS A 47 -2.73 14.47 17.28
N GLU A 48 -1.41 14.48 17.38
CA GLU A 48 -0.53 14.14 16.25
C GLU A 48 -0.61 12.65 15.89
N ILE A 49 -0.67 11.76 16.89
CA ILE A 49 -0.88 10.31 16.72
C ILE A 49 -2.24 10.06 16.07
N GLY A 50 -3.31 10.72 16.53
CA GLY A 50 -4.64 10.61 15.90
C GLY A 50 -4.62 11.04 14.45
N ARG A 51 -3.99 12.18 14.13
CA ARG A 51 -3.83 12.66 12.76
C ARG A 51 -2.99 11.73 11.88
N GLN A 52 -1.94 11.12 12.43
CA GLN A 52 -1.14 10.13 11.72
C GLN A 52 -1.92 8.83 11.49
N GLY A 53 -2.68 8.37 12.48
CA GLY A 53 -3.56 7.20 12.36
C GLY A 53 -4.60 7.37 11.26
N SER A 54 -5.24 8.54 11.17
CA SER A 54 -6.17 8.83 10.07
C SER A 54 -5.49 8.80 8.69
N ARG A 55 -4.28 9.35 8.57
CA ARG A 55 -3.51 9.32 7.31
C ARG A 55 -3.09 7.91 6.91
N ILE A 56 -2.70 7.08 7.89
CA ILE A 56 -2.34 5.68 7.64
C ILE A 56 -3.56 4.92 7.13
N SER A 57 -4.72 5.10 7.77
CA SER A 57 -5.97 4.46 7.33
C SER A 57 -6.37 4.87 5.90
N GLU A 58 -6.23 6.15 5.55
CA GLU A 58 -6.46 6.65 4.19
C GLU A 58 -5.49 6.00 3.19
N LEU A 59 -4.19 5.97 3.50
CA LEU A 59 -3.17 5.36 2.65
C LEU A 59 -3.37 3.85 2.47
N GLU A 60 -3.81 3.13 3.51
CA GLU A 60 -4.14 1.71 3.42
C GLU A 60 -5.30 1.49 2.45
N SER A 61 -6.37 2.29 2.57
CA SER A 61 -7.52 2.19 1.67
C SER A 61 -7.15 2.45 0.21
N ASP A 62 -6.36 3.48 -0.04
CA ASP A 62 -5.82 3.81 -1.37
C ASP A 62 -4.93 2.70 -1.94
N SER A 63 -4.15 2.06 -1.08
CA SER A 63 -3.23 0.99 -1.48
C SER A 63 -3.98 -0.26 -1.91
N VAL A 64 -5.10 -0.59 -1.24
CA VAL A 64 -5.96 -1.71 -1.65
C VAL A 64 -6.51 -1.48 -3.05
N VAL A 65 -7.05 -0.28 -3.32
CA VAL A 65 -7.61 0.08 -4.63
C VAL A 65 -6.53 0.03 -5.71
N LYS A 66 -5.35 0.59 -5.45
CA LYS A 66 -4.22 0.57 -6.39
C LYS A 66 -3.74 -0.86 -6.66
N GLN A 67 -3.67 -1.71 -5.64
CA GLN A 67 -3.26 -3.10 -5.79
C GLN A 67 -4.24 -3.85 -6.70
N GLU A 68 -5.55 -3.66 -6.51
CA GLU A 68 -6.57 -4.26 -7.37
C GLU A 68 -6.40 -3.80 -8.82
N GLN A 69 -6.20 -2.50 -9.05
CA GLN A 69 -5.95 -1.95 -10.39
C GLN A 69 -4.70 -2.54 -11.05
N ILE A 70 -3.59 -2.65 -10.31
CA ILE A 70 -2.34 -3.24 -10.81
C ILE A 70 -2.56 -4.70 -11.20
N THR A 71 -3.30 -5.46 -10.38
CA THR A 71 -3.57 -6.87 -10.70
C THR A 71 -4.44 -7.03 -11.94
N GLY A 72 -5.43 -6.17 -12.14
CA GLY A 72 -6.27 -6.17 -13.35
C GLY A 72 -5.49 -5.80 -14.61
N GLN A 73 -4.67 -4.75 -14.55
CA GLN A 73 -3.77 -4.35 -15.64
C GLN A 73 -2.73 -5.45 -15.95
N GLY A 74 -2.16 -6.09 -14.92
CA GLY A 74 -1.24 -7.21 -15.09
C GLY A 74 -1.89 -8.39 -15.81
N ALA A 75 -3.16 -8.69 -15.51
CA ALA A 75 -3.92 -9.70 -16.22
C ALA A 75 -4.16 -9.33 -17.69
N ALA A 76 -4.47 -8.06 -17.97
CA ALA A 76 -4.65 -7.55 -19.33
C ALA A 76 -3.37 -7.64 -20.18
N ILE A 77 -2.24 -7.16 -19.64
CA ILE A 77 -0.93 -7.21 -20.31
C ILE A 77 -0.53 -8.67 -20.57
N SER A 78 -0.66 -9.54 -19.58
CA SER A 78 -0.33 -10.96 -19.72
C SER A 78 -1.16 -11.63 -20.83
N TRP A 79 -2.47 -11.34 -20.86
CA TRP A 79 -3.35 -11.84 -21.90
C TRP A 79 -2.92 -11.35 -23.29
N LEU A 80 -2.69 -10.04 -23.47
CA LEU A 80 -2.24 -9.44 -24.74
C LEU A 80 -0.90 -10.01 -25.24
N VAL A 81 0.07 -10.18 -24.35
CA VAL A 81 1.41 -10.69 -24.72
C VAL A 81 1.32 -12.11 -25.27
N VAL A 82 0.55 -12.97 -24.60
CA VAL A 82 0.38 -14.36 -25.05
C VAL A 82 -0.44 -14.40 -26.35
N ASP A 83 -1.45 -13.54 -26.48
CA ASP A 83 -2.29 -13.49 -27.68
C ASP A 83 -1.49 -13.05 -28.90
N ARG A 84 -0.72 -11.95 -28.77
CA ARG A 84 0.20 -11.49 -29.81
C ARG A 84 1.24 -12.55 -30.20
N ARG A 85 1.84 -13.24 -29.23
CA ARG A 85 2.80 -14.33 -29.53
C ARG A 85 2.14 -15.44 -30.33
N ARG A 86 0.90 -15.80 -30.01
CA ARG A 86 0.14 -16.82 -30.74
C ARG A 86 -0.14 -16.38 -32.17
N LEU A 87 -0.60 -15.14 -32.35
CA LEU A 87 -0.88 -14.56 -33.67
C LEU A 87 0.39 -14.51 -34.55
N VAL A 88 1.50 -14.01 -34.01
CA VAL A 88 2.79 -14.00 -34.74
C VAL A 88 3.27 -15.41 -35.07
N SER A 89 3.15 -16.36 -34.14
CA SER A 89 3.54 -17.76 -34.38
C SER A 89 2.67 -18.42 -35.44
N TYR A 90 1.39 -18.05 -35.50
CA TYR A 90 0.46 -18.53 -36.50
C TYR A 90 0.80 -17.97 -37.89
N ILE A 91 0.94 -16.65 -38.01
CA ILE A 91 1.33 -15.99 -39.28
C ILE A 91 2.61 -16.57 -39.84
N ARG A 92 3.63 -16.81 -38.99
CA ARG A 92 4.90 -17.43 -39.41
C ARG A 92 4.75 -18.86 -39.93
N LYS A 93 3.72 -19.60 -39.50
CA LYS A 93 3.52 -21.02 -39.83
C LYS A 93 2.62 -21.24 -41.04
N SER A 94 1.55 -20.47 -41.16
CA SER A 94 0.45 -20.80 -42.08
C SER A 94 0.05 -19.70 -43.05
N GLY A 95 0.41 -18.42 -42.81
CA GLY A 95 0.05 -17.31 -43.71
C GLY A 95 -1.45 -17.11 -43.97
N LEU A 96 -2.32 -17.77 -43.19
CA LEU A 96 -3.78 -17.79 -43.34
C LEU A 96 -4.47 -16.91 -42.27
N GLU A 97 -5.81 -16.88 -42.29
CA GLU A 97 -6.65 -16.12 -41.35
C GLU A 97 -6.27 -16.34 -39.87
N PRO A 98 -6.19 -15.26 -39.07
CA PRO A 98 -5.74 -15.33 -37.70
C PRO A 98 -6.63 -16.24 -36.83
N PRO A 99 -6.04 -16.93 -35.84
CA PRO A 99 -6.80 -17.79 -34.94
C PRO A 99 -7.76 -16.95 -34.09
N LEU A 100 -8.91 -17.54 -33.74
CA LEU A 100 -9.90 -16.87 -32.89
C LEU A 100 -9.26 -16.36 -31.58
N PRO A 101 -9.63 -15.14 -31.14
CA PRO A 101 -9.16 -14.57 -29.88
C PRO A 101 -9.46 -15.50 -28.71
N ARG A 102 -8.55 -15.52 -27.73
CA ARG A 102 -8.79 -16.27 -26.49
C ARG A 102 -9.84 -15.55 -25.63
N PRO A 103 -10.59 -16.26 -24.78
CA PRO A 103 -11.50 -15.60 -23.86
C PRO A 103 -10.73 -14.63 -22.95
N ILE A 104 -11.26 -13.43 -22.78
CA ILE A 104 -10.66 -12.37 -21.96
C ILE A 104 -10.96 -12.68 -20.47
N PRO A 105 -9.95 -12.71 -19.59
CA PRO A 105 -10.14 -12.85 -18.14
C PRO A 105 -11.00 -11.72 -17.57
N GLU A 106 -11.92 -12.03 -16.65
CA GLU A 106 -12.86 -11.05 -16.09
C GLU A 106 -12.17 -9.82 -15.49
N ARG A 107 -11.05 -10.02 -14.78
CA ARG A 107 -10.24 -8.94 -14.20
C ARG A 107 -9.56 -8.04 -15.23
N ALA A 108 -9.36 -8.54 -16.45
CA ALA A 108 -8.70 -7.83 -17.53
C ALA A 108 -9.69 -7.09 -18.44
N ARG A 109 -10.96 -7.51 -18.49
CA ARG A 109 -12.02 -6.91 -19.32
C ARG A 109 -12.08 -5.38 -19.24
N PRO A 110 -12.19 -4.75 -18.06
CA PRO A 110 -12.31 -3.29 -17.98
C PRO A 110 -11.09 -2.52 -18.52
N TYR A 111 -9.93 -3.19 -18.67
CA TYR A 111 -8.70 -2.59 -19.20
C TYR A 111 -8.48 -2.89 -20.70
N LEU A 112 -9.28 -3.79 -21.28
CA LEU A 112 -9.16 -4.23 -22.67
C LEU A 112 -10.33 -3.78 -23.54
N ASP A 113 -11.48 -3.42 -22.96
CA ASP A 113 -12.65 -2.90 -23.69
C ASP A 113 -12.34 -1.65 -24.52
N SER A 114 -11.29 -0.90 -24.18
CA SER A 114 -10.83 0.27 -24.96
C SER A 114 -10.01 -0.06 -26.21
N ILE A 115 -9.58 -1.32 -26.37
CA ILE A 115 -8.71 -1.78 -27.46
C ILE A 115 -9.53 -2.43 -28.59
N ASP A 116 -10.78 -2.83 -28.32
CA ASP A 116 -11.66 -3.55 -29.26
C ASP A 116 -12.46 -2.61 -30.21
N VAL A 117 -11.89 -1.44 -30.55
CA VAL A 117 -12.49 -0.40 -31.42
C VAL A 117 -11.85 -0.37 -32.80
#